data_AF-A0A935J4V3-F1
#
_entry.id   AF-A0A935J4V3-F1
#
_cell.length_a   1.000
_cell.length_b   1.000
_cell.length_c   1.000
_cell.angle_alpha   90.00
_cell.angle_beta   90.00
_cell.angle_gamma   90.00
#
_symmetry.space_group_name_H-M   'P 1'
#
loop_
_entity.id
_entity.type
_entity.pdbx_description
1 polymer ?
#
loop_
_entity_poly.entity_id
_entity_poly.type
_entity_poly.pdbx_seq_one_letter_code
_entity_poly.pdbx_strand_id
1 'polypeptide(L)'
;MNTIISISAFAILTILWLGFGYALAFNQAILYTIWQSFRGMPFVVQLIVGFLILPVVLGLWIWESSWPLWIRLILVLGLGFATIYTFFPKQS
;
A
#
# COMPACT_ATOMS: atom_id res chain seq x y z
N MET A 1 14.74 18.06 -0.07
CA MET A 1 14.13 16.99 -0.89
C MET A 1 13.72 17.62 -2.21
N ASN A 2 14.07 17.05 -3.36
CA ASN A 2 13.68 17.65 -4.64
C ASN A 2 12.14 17.61 -4.76
N THR A 3 11.53 18.73 -5.14
CA THR A 3 10.07 18.85 -5.25
C THR A 3 9.48 17.79 -6.19
N ILE A 4 10.20 17.48 -7.28
CA ILE A 4 9.83 16.41 -8.23
C ILE A 4 9.74 15.04 -7.52
N ILE A 5 10.74 14.66 -6.72
CA ILE A 5 10.74 13.36 -6.02
C ILE A 5 9.55 13.27 -5.06
N SER A 6 9.26 14.36 -4.35
CA SER A 6 8.15 14.42 -3.38
C SER A 6 6.80 14.25 -4.08
N ILE A 7 6.59 14.99 -5.19
CA ILE A 7 5.36 14.92 -5.99
C ILE A 7 5.21 13.53 -6.62
N SER A 8 6.28 12.98 -7.18
CA SER A 8 6.26 11.64 -7.78
C SER A 8 5.91 10.56 -6.74
N ALA A 9 6.56 10.59 -5.57
CA ALA A 9 6.27 9.64 -4.49
C ALA A 9 4.82 9.75 -4.02
N PHE A 10 4.33 10.97 -3.82
CA PHE A 10 2.93 11.23 -3.47
C PHE A 10 1.96 10.68 -4.50
N ALA A 11 2.18 10.98 -5.79
CA ALA A 11 1.32 10.54 -6.87
C ALA A 11 1.28 9.01 -6.99
N ILE A 12 2.46 8.37 -6.98
CA ILE A 12 2.57 6.91 -7.06
C ILE A 12 1.86 6.25 -5.87
N LEU A 13 2.13 6.69 -4.64
CA LEU A 13 1.50 6.12 -3.45
C LEU A 13 -0.02 6.35 -3.44
N THR A 14 -0.48 7.53 -3.86
CA THR A 14 -1.91 7.84 -3.96
C THR A 14 -2.60 6.91 -4.95
N ILE A 15 -2.01 6.70 -6.14
CA ILE A 15 -2.56 5.78 -7.15
C ILE A 15 -2.60 4.35 -6.62
N LEU A 16 -1.54 3.90 -5.94
CA LEU A 16 -1.49 2.56 -5.35
C LEU A 16 -2.57 2.38 -4.27
N TRP A 17 -2.78 3.37 -3.40
CA TRP A 17 -3.83 3.32 -2.37
C TRP A 17 -5.23 3.38 -2.97
N LEU A 18 -5.46 4.17 -4.02
CA LEU A 18 -6.73 4.19 -4.74
C LEU A 18 -7.01 2.84 -5.42
N GLY A 19 -6.00 2.24 -6.07
CA GLY A 19 -6.10 0.91 -6.65
C GLY A 19 -6.37 -0.17 -5.60
N PHE A 20 -5.72 -0.08 -4.44
CA PHE A 20 -5.96 -0.95 -3.30
C PHE A 20 -7.41 -0.81 -2.80
N GLY A 21 -7.87 0.41 -2.56
CA GLY A 21 -9.23 0.69 -2.09
C GLY A 21 -10.30 0.23 -3.09
N TYR A 22 -10.05 0.44 -4.39
CA TYR A 22 -10.91 -0.06 -5.45
C TYR A 22 -10.99 -1.60 -5.44
N ALA A 23 -9.85 -2.28 -5.40
CA ALA A 23 -9.82 -3.75 -5.30
C ALA A 23 -10.54 -4.25 -4.04
N LEU A 24 -10.36 -3.59 -2.90
CA LEU A 24 -11.03 -3.92 -1.65
C LEU A 24 -12.56 -3.82 -1.76
N ALA A 25 -13.07 -2.77 -2.43
CA ALA A 25 -14.50 -2.50 -2.55
C ALA A 25 -15.20 -3.35 -3.62
N PHE A 26 -14.53 -3.62 -4.75
CA PHE A 26 -15.16 -4.22 -5.93
C PHE A 26 -14.71 -5.65 -6.22
N ASN A 27 -13.45 -6.02 -5.92
CA ASN A 27 -12.93 -7.35 -6.22
C ASN A 27 -11.74 -7.73 -5.31
N GLN A 28 -12.07 -8.26 -4.14
CA GLN A 28 -11.07 -8.63 -3.14
C GLN A 28 -10.13 -9.76 -3.60
N ALA A 29 -10.54 -10.57 -4.59
CA ALA A 29 -9.68 -11.62 -5.15
C ALA A 29 -8.43 -11.04 -5.85
N ILE A 30 -8.49 -9.78 -6.29
CA ILE A 30 -7.33 -9.06 -6.83
C ILE A 30 -6.27 -8.89 -5.74
N LEU A 31 -6.66 -8.47 -4.53
CA LEU A 31 -5.72 -8.28 -3.42
C LEU A 31 -5.05 -9.60 -3.01
N TYR A 32 -5.83 -10.67 -2.93
CA TYR A 32 -5.31 -12.02 -2.69
C TYR A 32 -4.31 -12.44 -3.77
N THR A 33 -4.67 -12.26 -5.04
CA THR A 33 -3.80 -12.63 -6.18
C THR A 33 -2.48 -11.85 -6.17
N ILE A 34 -2.54 -10.54 -5.92
CA ILE A 34 -1.35 -9.68 -5.80
C ILE A 34 -0.49 -10.14 -4.62
N TRP A 35 -1.10 -10.45 -3.47
CA TRP A 35 -0.39 -10.92 -2.30
C TRP A 35 0.32 -12.26 -2.55
N GLN A 36 -0.37 -13.24 -3.14
CA GLN A 36 0.24 -14.52 -3.49
C GLN A 36 1.37 -14.34 -4.52
N SER A 37 1.19 -13.45 -5.50
CA SER A 37 2.23 -13.13 -6.49
C SER A 37 3.47 -12.53 -5.82
N PHE A 38 3.29 -11.62 -4.87
CA PHE A 38 4.39 -11.03 -4.08
C PHE A 38 5.08 -12.08 -3.19
N ARG A 39 4.32 -12.99 -2.58
CA ARG A 39 4.85 -14.08 -1.73
C ARG A 39 5.55 -15.18 -2.54
N GLY A 40 5.24 -15.32 -3.83
CA GLY A 40 5.89 -16.25 -4.74
C GLY A 40 7.21 -15.75 -5.33
N MET A 41 7.60 -14.49 -5.09
CA MET A 41 8.85 -13.92 -5.59
C MET A 41 10.07 -14.47 -4.83
N PRO A 42 11.26 -14.50 -5.46
CA PRO A 42 12.51 -14.75 -4.74
C PRO A 42 12.68 -13.76 -3.59
N PHE A 43 13.19 -14.22 -2.44
CA PHE A 43 13.28 -13.41 -1.21
C PHE A 43 13.97 -12.05 -1.42
N VAL A 44 15.04 -12.00 -2.21
CA VAL A 44 15.74 -10.75 -2.53
C VAL A 44 14.85 -9.77 -3.28
N VAL A 45 14.10 -10.25 -4.28
CA VAL A 45 13.15 -9.43 -5.05
C VAL A 45 12.03 -8.94 -4.14
N GLN A 46 11.52 -9.82 -3.28
CA GLN A 46 10.50 -9.48 -2.30
C GLN A 46 10.95 -8.37 -1.35
N LEU A 47 12.21 -8.41 -0.88
CA LEU A 47 12.78 -7.34 -0.05
C LEU A 47 12.89 -6.01 -0.79
N ILE A 48 13.38 -6.03 -2.04
CA ILE A 48 13.56 -4.81 -2.84
C ILE A 48 12.19 -4.17 -3.12
N VAL A 49 11.25 -4.94 -3.68
CA VAL A 49 9.89 -4.46 -3.98
C VAL A 49 9.19 -4.05 -2.68
N GLY A 50 9.31 -4.89 -1.64
CA GLY A 50 8.75 -4.63 -0.32
C GLY A 50 9.24 -3.33 0.29
N PHE A 51 10.51 -2.99 0.13
CA PHE A 51 11.06 -1.74 0.65
C PHE A 51 10.59 -0.51 -0.15
N LEU A 52 10.47 -0.64 -1.48
CA LEU A 52 10.03 0.46 -2.36
C LEU A 52 8.57 0.87 -2.12
N ILE A 53 7.69 -0.09 -1.82
CA ILE A 53 6.25 0.14 -1.63
C ILE A 53 5.78 -0.38 -0.26
N LEU A 54 6.62 -0.20 0.76
CA LEU A 54 6.44 -0.77 2.10
C LEU A 54 5.06 -0.49 2.73
N PRO A 55 4.50 0.74 2.64
CA PRO A 55 3.17 1.00 3.19
C PRO A 55 2.07 0.16 2.52
N VAL A 56 2.17 -0.07 1.22
CA VAL A 56 1.17 -0.84 0.46
C VAL A 56 1.30 -2.33 0.75
N VAL A 57 2.54 -2.83 0.87
CA VAL A 57 2.80 -4.23 1.26
C VAL A 57 2.30 -4.52 2.68
N LEU A 58 2.51 -3.59 3.61
CA LEU A 58 1.92 -3.68 4.95
C LEU A 58 0.39 -3.68 4.88
N GLY A 59 -0.22 -2.84 4.04
CA GLY A 59 -1.66 -2.84 3.78
C GLY A 59 -2.18 -4.20 3.29
N LEU A 60 -1.48 -4.83 2.35
CA LEU A 60 -1.81 -6.19 1.87
C LEU A 60 -1.67 -7.22 2.99
N TRP A 61 -0.58 -7.18 3.75
CA TRP A 61 -0.38 -8.10 4.86
C TRP A 61 -1.45 -7.98 5.95
N ILE A 62 -1.85 -6.75 6.31
CA ILE A 62 -2.95 -6.49 7.25
C ILE A 62 -4.25 -7.08 6.70
N TRP A 63 -4.51 -6.88 5.41
CA TRP A 63 -5.74 -7.36 4.78
C TRP A 63 -5.84 -8.88 4.73
N GLU A 64 -4.72 -9.57 4.52
CA GLU A 64 -4.61 -11.03 4.44
C GLU A 64 -4.47 -11.71 5.81
N SER A 65 -4.19 -10.94 6.87
CA SER A 65 -4.11 -11.44 8.25
C SER A 65 -5.45 -11.98 8.73
N SER A 66 -5.48 -12.91 9.70
CA SER A 66 -6.73 -13.52 10.20
C SER A 66 -7.56 -12.62 11.14
N TRP A 67 -7.23 -11.33 11.24
CA TRP A 67 -7.87 -10.41 12.18
C TRP A 67 -9.35 -10.16 11.88
N PRO A 68 -10.14 -9.68 12.85
CA PRO A 68 -11.50 -9.20 12.59
C PRO A 68 -11.53 -8.13 11.48
N LEU A 69 -12.55 -8.17 10.62
CA LEU A 69 -12.69 -7.27 9.46
C LEU A 69 -12.55 -5.79 9.84
N TRP A 70 -13.20 -5.36 10.92
CA TRP A 70 -13.18 -3.97 11.36
C TRP A 70 -11.77 -3.51 11.77
N ILE A 71 -10.96 -4.38 12.38
CA ILE A 71 -9.55 -4.09 12.69
C ILE A 71 -8.76 -3.89 11.41
N ARG A 72 -8.91 -4.79 10.44
CA ARG A 72 -8.21 -4.68 9.15
C ARG A 72 -8.56 -3.37 8.45
N LEU A 73 -9.84 -3.02 8.40
CA LEU A 73 -10.30 -1.78 7.77
C LEU A 73 -9.71 -0.54 8.44
N ILE A 74 -9.77 -0.45 9.78
CA ILE A 74 -9.21 0.68 10.51
C ILE A 74 -7.70 0.81 10.25
N LEU A 75 -6.96 -0.29 10.29
CA LEU A 75 -5.52 -0.28 10.09
C LEU A 75 -5.13 0.05 8.65
N VAL A 76 -5.81 -0.52 7.66
CA VAL A 76 -5.58 -0.23 6.23
C VAL A 76 -5.91 1.22 5.91
N LEU A 77 -7.07 1.72 6.35
CA LEU A 77 -7.48 3.11 6.12
C LEU A 77 -6.54 4.09 6.84
N GLY A 78 -6.21 3.80 8.10
CA GLY A 78 -5.27 4.60 8.88
C GLY A 78 -3.89 4.65 8.25
N LEU A 79 -3.38 3.51 7.79
CA LEU A 79 -2.08 3.42 7.11
C LEU A 79 -2.09 4.17 5.78
N GLY A 80 -3.13 4.02 4.97
CA GLY A 80 -3.29 4.75 3.71
C GLY A 80 -3.34 6.25 3.92
N PHE A 81 -4.18 6.71 4.86
CA PHE A 81 -4.28 8.12 5.21
C PHE A 81 -2.95 8.69 5.73
N ALA A 82 -2.32 8.00 6.68
CA ALA A 82 -1.04 8.43 7.25
C ALA A 82 0.06 8.51 6.20
N THR A 83 0.10 7.55 5.26
CA THR A 83 1.07 7.54 4.17
C THR A 83 0.85 8.73 3.23
N ILE A 84 -0.38 8.92 2.75
CA ILE A 84 -0.71 10.04 1.84
C ILE A 84 -0.41 11.39 2.51
N TYR A 85 -0.76 11.55 3.79
CA TYR A 85 -0.49 12.76 4.56
C TYR A 85 1.01 13.03 4.73
N THR A 86 1.80 11.98 5.01
CA THR A 86 3.26 12.09 5.20
C THR A 86 3.97 12.52 3.92
N PHE A 87 3.55 11.98 2.77
CA PHE A 87 4.15 12.29 1.48
C PHE A 87 3.51 13.49 0.78
N PHE A 88 2.49 14.12 1.38
CA PHE A 88 1.85 15.30 0.80
C PHE A 88 2.87 16.42 0.55
N PRO A 89 2.97 16.96 -0.67
CA PRO A 89 3.93 18.01 -0.99
C PRO A 89 3.52 19.31 -0.26
N LYS A 90 4.24 19.64 0.81
CA LYS A 90 4.08 20.91 1.52
C LYS A 90 4.83 22.00 0.75
N GLN A 91 4.14 23.09 0.39
CA GLN A 91 4.80 24.29 -0.10
C GLN A 91 5.52 24.93 1.09
N SER A 92 6.86 24.99 1.06
CA SER A 92 7.65 25.79 2.00
C SER A 92 7.94 27.15 1.39
#